data_AF-A0A6H1ZIE1-F1
#
_entry.id   AF-A0A6H1ZIE1-F1
#
_cell.length_a   1.000
_cell.length_b   1.000
_cell.length_c   1.000
_cell.angle_alpha   90.00
_cell.angle_beta   90.00
_cell.angle_gamma   90.00
#
_symmetry.space_group_name_H-M   'P 1'
#
loop_
_entity.id
_entity.type
_entity.pdbx_description
1 polymer ?
#
loop_
_entity_poly.entity_id
_entity_poly.type
_entity_poly.pdbx_seq_one_letter_code
_entity_poly.pdbx_strand_id
1 'polypeptide(L)'
;MFEIDEYGNKIFTINDGAYLKLVDEKHPRKILDISDDGKFSKYVKKENIFRKTNSIGFNYHLLVEMEKVLKSPVVQIAIEDIGEFEIPAKDILEEKQFLNYKNNGFEIQCFYPIEKMKVLTKYKEPKTYSIGDKVRVNDSGGIVEA
;
A
#
# COMPACT_ATOMS: atom_id res chain seq x y z
N MET A 1 1.97 17.94 6.86
CA MET A 1 3.11 17.29 7.53
C MET A 1 4.37 17.63 6.76
N PHE A 2 5.46 18.01 7.44
CA PHE A 2 6.76 18.28 6.83
C PHE A 2 7.86 18.08 7.87
N GLU A 3 8.79 17.16 7.61
CA GLU A 3 9.92 16.83 8.48
C GLU A 3 11.22 16.75 7.67
N ILE A 4 12.33 17.08 8.32
CA ILE A 4 13.69 16.95 7.76
C ILE A 4 14.55 16.21 8.80
N ASP A 5 15.29 15.19 8.37
CA ASP A 5 16.25 14.49 9.24
C ASP A 5 17.65 15.14 9.24
N GLU A 6 18.55 14.60 10.06
CA GLU A 6 19.94 15.09 10.19
C GLU A 6 20.77 14.97 8.90
N TYR A 7 20.34 14.11 7.96
CA TYR A 7 20.98 13.90 6.66
C TYR A 7 20.39 14.80 5.57
N GLY A 8 19.39 15.63 5.91
CA GLY A 8 18.71 16.51 4.97
C GLY A 8 17.64 15.81 4.10
N ASN A 9 17.29 14.56 4.41
CA ASN A 9 16.16 13.89 3.77
C ASN A 9 14.85 14.50 4.29
N LYS A 10 13.80 14.47 3.46
CA LYS A 10 12.53 15.12 3.77
C LYS A 10 11.36 14.17 3.62
N ILE A 11 10.44 14.20 4.57
CA ILE A 11 9.11 13.60 4.45
C ILE A 11 8.10 14.73 4.50
N PHE A 12 7.15 14.75 3.56
CA PHE A 12 6.16 15.80 3.50
C PHE A 12 4.86 15.35 2.82
N THR A 13 3.78 16.06 3.08
CA THR A 13 2.47 15.82 2.44
C THR A 13 2.07 17.02 1.61
N ILE A 14 1.66 16.80 0.37
CA ILE A 14 1.08 17.84 -0.52
C ILE A 14 -0.10 17.20 -1.21
N ASN A 15 -1.25 17.88 -1.19
CA ASN A 15 -2.49 17.56 -1.91
C ASN A 15 -2.84 16.06 -1.97
N ASP A 16 -2.28 15.37 -2.97
CA ASP A 16 -2.60 14.01 -3.39
C ASP A 16 -1.78 12.92 -2.69
N GLY A 17 -0.82 13.28 -1.83
CA GLY A 17 0.07 12.25 -1.29
C GLY A 17 1.02 12.66 -0.19
N ALA A 18 1.61 11.62 0.40
CA ALA A 18 2.81 11.69 1.22
C ALA A 18 4.02 11.33 0.37
N TYR A 19 5.09 12.11 0.52
CA TYR A 19 6.29 12.08 -0.31
C TYR A 19 7.53 11.94 0.56
N LEU A 20 8.51 11.21 0.04
CA LEU A 20 9.87 11.12 0.56
C LEU A 20 10.82 11.70 -0.47
N LYS A 21 11.76 12.53 -0.02
CA LYS A 21 12.85 13.06 -0.83
C LYS A 21 14.15 12.83 -0.11
N LEU A 22 14.98 11.91 -0.61
CA LEU A 22 16.33 11.78 -0.09
C LEU A 22 17.21 12.88 -0.64
N VAL A 23 18.25 13.25 0.10
CA VAL A 23 19.19 14.30 -0.32
C VAL A 23 19.79 14.02 -1.70
N ASP A 24 20.17 12.75 -1.96
CA ASP A 24 20.82 12.31 -3.19
C ASP A 24 19.87 12.11 -4.39
N GLU A 25 18.55 12.13 -4.17
CA GLU A 25 17.59 11.94 -5.26
C GLU A 25 17.44 13.23 -6.09
N LYS A 26 16.97 13.14 -7.33
CA LYS A 26 16.63 14.34 -8.11
C LYS A 26 15.21 14.85 -7.81
N HIS A 27 14.28 13.93 -7.63
CA HIS A 27 12.85 14.19 -7.47
C HIS A 27 12.29 13.44 -6.26
N PRO A 28 11.25 13.97 -5.59
CA PRO A 28 10.58 13.25 -4.52
C PRO A 28 9.82 12.04 -5.07
N ARG A 29 9.75 10.97 -4.29
CA ARG A 29 8.94 9.78 -4.58
C ARG A 29 7.69 9.81 -3.71
N LYS A 30 6.52 9.57 -4.33
CA LYS A 30 5.28 9.38 -3.60
C LYS A 30 5.31 8.02 -2.90
N ILE A 31 4.98 7.99 -1.61
CA ILE A 31 5.04 6.78 -0.78
C ILE A 31 3.67 6.34 -0.24
N LEU A 32 2.70 7.26 -0.16
CA LEU A 32 1.27 7.00 0.02
C LEU A 32 0.48 8.03 -0.81
N ASP A 33 -0.65 7.61 -1.34
CA ASP A 33 -1.69 8.48 -1.89
C ASP A 33 -2.61 8.97 -0.76
N ILE A 34 -3.14 10.18 -0.91
CA ILE A 34 -4.13 10.79 -0.01
C ILE A 34 -5.31 11.21 -0.88
N SER A 35 -6.48 10.63 -0.62
CA SER A 35 -7.73 11.01 -1.30
C SER A 35 -8.32 12.29 -0.74
N ASP A 36 -9.29 12.88 -1.46
CA ASP A 36 -9.96 14.12 -1.06
C ASP A 36 -10.69 13.99 0.30
N ASP A 37 -11.13 12.78 0.66
CA ASP A 37 -11.72 12.47 1.97
C ASP A 37 -10.67 12.17 3.06
N GLY A 38 -9.39 12.38 2.77
CA GLY A 38 -8.27 12.27 3.70
C GLY A 38 -7.81 10.84 3.99
N LYS A 39 -8.27 9.84 3.21
CA LYS A 39 -7.81 8.46 3.39
C LYS A 39 -6.45 8.25 2.76
N PHE A 40 -5.63 7.47 3.45
CA PHE A 40 -4.31 7.08 2.99
C PHE A 40 -4.41 5.77 2.22
N SER A 41 -3.80 5.71 1.05
CA SER A 41 -3.76 4.49 0.26
C SER A 41 -2.40 4.22 -0.35
N LYS A 42 -2.17 2.94 -0.69
CA LYS A 42 -0.95 2.48 -1.35
C LYS A 42 -1.30 1.44 -2.41
N TYR A 43 -0.92 1.73 -3.65
CA TYR A 43 -0.89 0.71 -4.69
C TYR A 43 0.44 -0.05 -4.69
N VAL A 44 0.37 -1.37 -4.79
CA VAL A 44 1.53 -2.26 -4.77
C VAL A 44 1.46 -3.20 -5.97
N LYS A 45 2.41 -3.03 -6.89
CA LYS A 45 2.63 -4.01 -7.96
C LYS A 45 3.16 -5.33 -7.40
N LYS A 46 2.85 -6.43 -8.08
CA LYS A 46 3.24 -7.77 -7.61
C LYS A 46 4.77 -7.92 -7.48
N GLU A 47 5.55 -7.27 -8.35
CA GLU A 47 7.02 -7.28 -8.27
C GLU A 47 7.60 -6.53 -7.07
N ASN A 48 6.83 -5.63 -6.45
CA ASN A 48 7.25 -4.84 -5.30
C ASN A 48 6.95 -5.54 -3.96
N ILE A 49 6.37 -6.74 -3.98
CA ILE A 49 6.19 -7.57 -2.79
C ILE A 49 7.55 -8.16 -2.39
N PHE A 50 7.90 -8.01 -1.11
CA PHE A 50 9.13 -8.58 -0.59
C PHE A 50 8.98 -10.09 -0.43
N ARG A 51 9.50 -10.82 -1.42
CA ARG A 51 9.28 -12.26 -1.62
C ARG A 51 9.69 -13.13 -0.43
N LYS A 52 10.75 -12.76 0.29
CA LYS A 52 11.30 -13.60 1.39
C LYS A 52 10.28 -13.82 2.50
N THR A 53 9.44 -12.82 2.78
CA THR A 53 8.47 -12.83 3.88
C THR A 53 7.06 -12.48 3.41
N ASN A 54 6.81 -12.52 2.09
CA ASN A 54 5.52 -12.21 1.48
C ASN A 54 4.89 -10.91 2.03
N SER A 55 5.68 -9.84 2.12
CA SER A 55 5.32 -8.63 2.85
C SER A 55 5.44 -7.36 2.02
N ILE A 56 4.79 -6.29 2.49
CA ILE A 56 4.82 -4.96 1.87
C ILE A 56 5.60 -4.01 2.76
N GLY A 57 6.48 -3.22 2.16
CA GLY A 57 7.27 -2.21 2.85
C GLY A 57 6.52 -0.88 3.00
N PHE A 58 6.65 -0.28 4.18
CA PHE A 58 6.08 1.02 4.54
C PHE A 58 7.16 1.90 5.17
N ASN A 59 7.11 3.20 4.91
CA ASN A 59 8.05 4.11 5.54
C ASN A 59 7.73 4.24 7.04
N TYR A 60 8.69 3.89 7.91
CA TYR A 60 8.48 3.87 9.35
C TYR A 60 8.14 5.26 9.91
N HIS A 61 8.91 6.27 9.53
CA HIS A 61 8.77 7.63 10.06
C HIS A 61 7.42 8.25 9.68
N LEU A 62 6.99 8.05 8.44
CA LEU A 62 5.65 8.47 8.02
C LEU A 62 4.56 7.83 8.87
N LEU A 63 4.63 6.51 9.11
CA LEU A 63 3.63 5.81 9.93
C LEU A 63 3.61 6.31 11.38
N VAL A 64 4.77 6.57 11.98
CA VAL A 64 4.86 7.14 13.34
C VAL A 64 4.19 8.51 13.41
N GLU A 65 4.48 9.40 12.46
CA GLU A 65 3.89 10.74 12.47
C GLU A 65 2.39 10.70 12.16
N MET A 66 1.96 9.80 11.27
CA MET A 66 0.54 9.54 11.01
C MET A 66 -0.19 9.09 12.28
N GLU A 67 0.33 8.10 13.02
CA GLU A 67 -0.26 7.64 14.28
C GLU A 67 -0.38 8.76 15.32
N LYS A 68 0.68 9.56 15.45
CA LYS A 68 0.72 10.69 16.40
C LYS A 68 -0.30 11.78 16.06
N VAL A 69 -0.46 12.13 14.77
CA VAL A 69 -1.34 13.23 14.33
C VAL A 69 -2.79 12.78 14.24
N LEU A 70 -3.05 11.59 13.67
CA LEU A 70 -4.38 11.14 13.27
C LEU A 70 -5.03 10.17 14.24
N LYS A 71 -4.30 9.67 15.24
CA LYS A 71 -4.79 8.78 16.31
C LYS A 71 -5.46 7.52 15.75
N SER A 72 -4.66 6.54 15.33
CA SER A 72 -5.10 5.27 14.71
C SER A 72 -5.56 5.36 13.23
N PRO A 73 -4.79 5.99 12.32
CA PRO A 73 -5.11 5.99 10.90
C PRO A 73 -5.06 4.58 10.29
N VAL A 74 -5.93 4.35 9.32
CA VAL A 74 -5.96 3.13 8.51
C VAL A 74 -5.37 3.43 7.13
N VAL A 75 -4.53 2.52 6.62
CA VAL A 75 -3.98 2.58 5.28
C VAL A 75 -4.69 1.54 4.40
N GLN A 76 -5.28 2.00 3.30
CA GLN A 76 -5.87 1.13 2.29
C GLN A 76 -4.79 0.64 1.32
N ILE A 77 -4.71 -0.66 1.09
CA ILE A 77 -3.71 -1.27 0.22
C ILE A 77 -4.40 -1.94 -0.96
N ALA A 78 -4.05 -1.55 -2.18
CA ALA A 78 -4.45 -2.26 -3.38
C ALA A 78 -3.22 -2.99 -3.94
N ILE A 79 -3.30 -4.32 -4.01
CA ILE A 79 -2.23 -5.14 -4.56
C ILE A 79 -2.67 -5.70 -5.91
N GLU A 80 -1.85 -5.47 -6.94
CA GLU A 80 -2.07 -5.93 -8.30
C GLU A 80 -2.38 -7.44 -8.35
N ASP A 81 -3.51 -7.80 -8.96
CA ASP A 81 -4.02 -9.17 -9.11
C ASP A 81 -4.20 -9.98 -7.81
N ILE A 82 -4.18 -9.33 -6.65
CA ILE A 82 -4.37 -10.00 -5.35
C ILE A 82 -5.64 -9.48 -4.65
N GLY A 83 -5.82 -8.16 -4.57
CA GLY A 83 -7.02 -7.58 -3.96
C GLY A 83 -6.75 -6.34 -3.13
N GLU A 84 -7.77 -5.92 -2.39
CA GLU A 84 -7.74 -4.72 -1.56
C GLU A 84 -7.82 -5.08 -0.07
N PHE A 85 -7.06 -4.35 0.72
CA PHE A 85 -6.87 -4.59 2.14
C PHE A 85 -6.91 -3.28 2.92
N GLU A 86 -7.17 -3.39 4.23
CA GLU A 86 -7.03 -2.30 5.18
C GLU A 86 -6.17 -2.72 6.35
N ILE A 87 -5.27 -1.83 6.78
CA ILE A 87 -4.35 -2.08 7.87
C ILE A 87 -4.24 -0.83 8.73
N PRO A 88 -4.52 -0.91 10.05
CA PRO A 88 -4.17 0.17 10.98
C PRO A 88 -2.65 0.42 10.94
N ALA A 89 -2.23 1.69 10.91
CA ALA A 89 -0.82 2.03 10.89
C ALA A 89 -0.09 1.49 12.14
N LYS A 90 -0.75 1.49 13.29
CA LYS A 90 -0.28 0.87 14.54
C LYS A 90 0.10 -0.61 14.36
N ASP A 91 -0.72 -1.40 13.68
CA ASP A 91 -0.45 -2.83 13.47
C ASP A 91 0.83 -3.04 12.65
N ILE A 92 1.08 -2.15 11.66
CA ILE A 92 2.31 -2.16 10.86
C ILE A 92 3.54 -1.83 11.72
N LEU A 93 3.41 -0.85 12.62
CA LEU A 93 4.49 -0.43 13.53
C LEU A 93 4.81 -1.49 14.58
N GLU A 94 3.82 -2.23 15.07
CA GLU A 94 3.99 -3.28 16.09
C GLU A 94 4.66 -4.54 15.55
N GLU A 95 4.54 -4.83 14.25
CA GLU A 95 5.18 -5.99 13.61
C GLU A 95 6.71 -5.94 13.71
N LYS A 96 7.31 -4.74 13.78
CA LYS A 96 8.75 -4.48 14.00
C LYS A 96 9.69 -5.23 13.03
N GLN A 97 9.21 -5.61 11.85
CA GLN A 97 10.04 -6.20 10.80
C GLN A 97 10.70 -5.10 9.98
N PHE A 98 11.86 -4.64 10.43
CA PHE A 98 12.60 -3.58 9.76
C PHE A 98 13.54 -4.12 8.69
N LEU A 99 13.57 -3.43 7.54
CA LEU A 99 14.65 -3.56 6.58
C LEU A 99 15.24 -2.17 6.34
N ASN A 100 16.51 -2.02 6.72
CA ASN A 100 17.29 -0.82 6.45
C ASN A 100 17.99 -1.01 5.11
N TYR A 101 17.50 -0.31 4.08
CA TYR A 101 18.15 -0.34 2.77
C TYR A 101 19.48 0.45 2.79
N LYS A 102 19.52 1.53 3.58
CA LYS A 102 20.71 2.34 3.85
C LYS A 102 20.62 2.88 5.29
N ASN A 103 21.75 3.14 5.93
CA ASN A 103 21.81 3.72 7.29
C ASN A 103 21.51 5.24 7.30
N ASN A 104 20.57 5.70 6.48
CA ASN A 104 20.48 7.11 6.09
C ASN A 104 19.16 7.76 6.53
N GLY A 105 18.81 7.69 7.82
CA GLY A 105 17.63 8.38 8.37
C GLY A 105 16.30 7.87 7.80
N PHE A 106 15.53 8.71 7.10
CA PHE A 106 14.16 8.43 6.64
C PHE A 106 13.97 7.25 5.66
N GLU A 107 14.97 6.42 5.38
CA GLU A 107 14.85 5.22 4.53
C GLU A 107 14.37 3.96 5.26
N ILE A 108 14.23 4.00 6.60
CA ILE A 108 13.77 2.84 7.38
C ILE A 108 12.39 2.40 6.91
N GLN A 109 12.28 1.12 6.52
CA GLN A 109 11.01 0.50 6.16
C GLN A 109 10.58 -0.56 7.17
N CYS A 110 9.29 -0.55 7.51
CA CYS A 110 8.60 -1.65 8.18
C CYS A 110 7.93 -2.55 7.14
N PHE A 111 8.05 -3.86 7.31
CA PHE A 111 7.40 -4.84 6.46
C PHE A 111 6.21 -5.46 7.18
N TYR A 112 5.06 -5.49 6.51
CA TYR A 112 3.86 -6.14 7.02
C TYR A 112 3.47 -7.33 6.12
N PRO A 113 3.35 -8.56 6.67
CA PRO A 113 2.99 -9.74 5.89
C PRO A 113 1.57 -9.67 5.32
N ILE A 114 1.40 -10.06 4.05
CA ILE A 114 0.10 -9.99 3.35
C ILE A 114 -0.94 -10.87 4.03
N GLU A 115 -0.54 -12.04 4.54
CA GLU A 115 -1.42 -12.98 5.22
C GLU A 115 -2.05 -12.45 6.52
N LYS A 116 -1.47 -11.40 7.13
CA LYS A 116 -2.01 -10.74 8.32
C LYS A 116 -3.01 -9.63 7.98
N MET A 117 -3.08 -9.22 6.71
CA MET A 117 -3.91 -8.09 6.30
C MET A 117 -5.39 -8.46 6.29
N LYS A 118 -6.23 -7.54 6.77
CA LYS A 118 -7.68 -7.70 6.68
C LYS A 118 -8.13 -7.41 5.25
N VAL A 119 -8.73 -8.40 4.61
CA VAL A 119 -9.28 -8.28 3.25
C VAL A 119 -10.53 -7.42 3.27
N LEU A 120 -10.58 -6.40 2.40
CA LEU A 120 -11.77 -5.59 2.15
C LEU A 120 -12.63 -6.20 1.06
N THR A 121 -11.98 -6.54 -0.05
CA THR A 121 -12.59 -7.17 -1.20
C THR A 121 -11.62 -8.25 -1.68
N LYS A 122 -12.09 -9.50 -1.73
CA LYS A 122 -11.39 -10.51 -2.53
C LYS A 122 -11.63 -10.15 -3.98
N TYR A 123 -10.58 -10.20 -4.80
CA TYR A 123 -10.73 -10.25 -6.25
C TYR A 123 -11.86 -11.25 -6.56
N LYS A 124 -12.89 -10.83 -7.31
CA LYS A 124 -13.85 -11.79 -7.87
C LYS A 124 -13.01 -12.67 -8.79
N GLU A 125 -12.84 -13.94 -8.43
CA GLU A 125 -12.26 -14.90 -9.38
C GLU A 125 -12.99 -14.71 -10.72
N PRO A 126 -12.26 -14.69 -11.86
CA PRO A 126 -12.93 -14.69 -13.15
C PRO A 126 -13.87 -15.89 -13.14
N LYS A 127 -15.17 -15.63 -13.30
CA LYS A 127 -16.15 -16.72 -13.41
C LYS A 127 -15.74 -17.54 -14.62
N THR A 128 -15.23 -18.74 -14.37
CA THR A 128 -15.03 -19.74 -15.41
C THR A 128 -16.40 -20.25 -15.82
N TYR A 129 -16.65 -20.28 -17.12
CA TYR A 129 -17.87 -20.82 -17.69
C TYR A 129 -17.52 -22.01 -18.56
N SER A 130 -18.35 -23.06 -18.49
CA SER A 130 -18.26 -24.22 -19.36
C SER A 130 -19.11 -24.00 -20.61
N ILE A 131 -18.76 -24.68 -21.70
CA ILE A 131 -19.61 -24.75 -22.89
C ILE A 131 -21.02 -25.21 -22.47
N GLY A 132 -22.04 -24.46 -22.86
CA GLY A 132 -23.43 -24.68 -22.48
C GLY A 132 -23.94 -23.82 -21.31
N ASP A 133 -23.06 -23.12 -20.60
CA ASP A 133 -23.49 -22.24 -19.51
C ASP A 133 -24.27 -21.03 -20.03
N LYS A 134 -25.37 -20.70 -19.35
CA LYS A 134 -26.08 -19.43 -19.57
C LYS A 134 -25.39 -18.32 -18.81
N VAL A 135 -24.88 -17.33 -19.52
CA VAL A 135 -24.13 -16.21 -18.96
C VAL A 135 -24.78 -14.88 -19.32
N ARG A 136 -24.53 -13.87 -18.49
CA ARG A 136 -24.94 -12.50 -18.76
C ARG A 136 -23.73 -11.60 -18.66
N VAL A 137 -23.40 -10.92 -19.75
CA VAL A 137 -22.26 -10.00 -19.86
C VAL A 137 -22.81 -8.63 -20.28
N ASN A 138 -22.62 -7.61 -19.43
CA ASN A 138 -23.11 -6.25 -19.67
C ASN A 138 -24.57 -6.21 -20.15
N ASP A 139 -25.45 -6.81 -19.34
CA ASP A 139 -26.90 -6.93 -19.54
C ASP A 139 -27.38 -7.79 -20.72
N SER A 140 -26.47 -8.25 -21.57
CA SER A 140 -26.75 -9.17 -22.67
C SER A 140 -26.61 -10.62 -22.20
N GLY A 141 -27.66 -11.43 -22.40
CA GLY A 141 -27.66 -12.86 -22.07
C GLY A 141 -27.27 -13.73 -23.26
N GLY A 142 -26.51 -14.79 -23.04
CA GLY A 142 -26.07 -15.74 -24.07
C GLY A 142 -25.71 -17.11 -23.49
N ILE A 143 -25.45 -18.06 -24.38
CA ILE A 143 -24.92 -19.39 -24.02
C ILE A 143 -23.44 -19.40 -24.42
N VAL A 144 -22.58 -19.97 -23.58
CA VAL A 144 -21.17 -20.18 -23.92
C VAL A 144 -21.05 -21.28 -24.96
N GLU A 145 -20.55 -20.94 -26.14
CA GLU A 145 -20.33 -21.86 -27.26
C GLU A 145 -18.82 -22.10 -27.45
N ALA A 146 -18.47 -23.20 -28.14
CA ALA A 146 -17.10 -23.65 -28.34
C ALA A 146 -16.40 -22.91 -29.51
#